data_AF-A0A512TNH2-F1
#
_entry.id   AF-A0A512TNH2-F1
#
_cell.length_a   1.000
_cell.length_b   1.000
_cell.length_c   1.000
_cell.angle_alpha   90.00
_cell.angle_beta   90.00
_cell.angle_gamma   90.00
#
_symmetry.space_group_name_H-M   'P 1'
#
loop_
_entity.id
_entity.type
_entity.pdbx_description
1 polymer ?
#
loop_
_entity_poly.entity_id
_entity_poly.type
_entity_poly.pdbx_seq_one_letter_code
_entity_poly.pdbx_strand_id
1 'polypeptide(L)'
;MAHASPEMTLQYAKILDTTMRESWEKATKQGIFKIDKFGKLKEINTSDIKNKDIIEWEYIRNNLDVVRMPFGYCMKPKKLECHTQLQPCLTCRNLCTTPDFIPQYEIEIEETKSLIERGKSKGETVWVDKNQTILEKYTEILSVLKEGKIHHTAGKKGREYIVEDDSNGK
;
A
#
# COMPACT_ATOMS: atom_id res chain seq x y z
N MET A 1 -39.21 5.46 -8.91
CA MET A 1 -38.13 4.52 -8.55
C MET A 1 -36.91 5.34 -8.16
N ALA A 2 -36.31 5.09 -6.98
CA ALA A 2 -35.20 5.90 -6.45
C ALA A 2 -33.88 5.75 -7.22
N HIS A 3 -33.82 4.89 -8.24
CA HIS A 3 -32.65 4.69 -9.10
C HIS A 3 -33.03 4.88 -10.58
N ALA A 4 -33.79 5.92 -10.88
CA ALA A 4 -34.29 6.17 -12.22
C ALA A 4 -33.20 6.61 -13.22
N SER A 5 -32.03 7.04 -12.74
CA SER A 5 -30.88 7.35 -13.58
C SER A 5 -29.55 7.15 -12.84
N PRO A 6 -28.43 6.95 -13.56
CA PRO A 6 -27.09 6.88 -12.95
C PRO A 6 -26.73 8.13 -12.13
N GLU A 7 -27.17 9.32 -12.56
CA GLU A 7 -26.95 10.58 -11.85
C GLU A 7 -27.66 10.60 -10.49
N MET A 8 -28.88 10.07 -10.41
CA MET A 8 -29.61 9.94 -9.14
C MET A 8 -28.88 8.99 -8.19
N THR A 9 -28.36 7.87 -8.69
CA THR A 9 -27.56 6.93 -7.89
C THR A 9 -26.29 7.58 -7.34
N LEU A 10 -25.60 8.39 -8.14
CA LEU A 10 -24.43 9.17 -7.69
C LEU A 10 -24.81 10.17 -6.58
N GLN A 11 -25.96 10.84 -6.71
CA GLN A 11 -26.43 11.77 -5.67
C GLN A 11 -26.79 11.04 -4.37
N TYR A 12 -27.46 9.88 -4.44
CA TYR A 12 -27.73 9.07 -3.25
C TYR A 12 -26.46 8.54 -2.61
N ALA A 13 -25.46 8.14 -3.39
CA ALA A 13 -24.15 7.75 -2.86
C ALA A 13 -23.51 8.90 -2.08
N LYS A 14 -23.54 10.13 -2.62
CA LYS A 14 -23.04 11.33 -1.92
C LYS A 14 -23.80 11.60 -0.61
N ILE A 15 -25.14 11.52 -0.61
CA ILE A 15 -25.95 11.74 0.60
C ILE A 15 -25.65 10.67 1.66
N LEU A 16 -25.51 9.41 1.25
CA LEU A 16 -25.15 8.32 2.15
C LEU A 16 -23.77 8.57 2.79
N ASP A 17 -22.77 8.95 1.99
CA ASP A 17 -21.43 9.28 2.46
C ASP A 17 -21.45 10.44 3.47
N THR A 18 -22.20 11.51 3.21
CA THR A 18 -22.33 12.63 4.14
C THR A 18 -23.00 12.20 5.44
N THR A 19 -24.08 11.42 5.35
CA THR A 19 -24.82 10.97 6.54
C THR A 19 -23.97 10.03 7.39
N MET A 20 -23.22 9.13 6.74
CA MET A 20 -22.29 8.22 7.41
C MET A 20 -21.17 9.01 8.08
N ARG A 21 -20.59 9.99 7.40
CA ARG A 21 -19.56 10.88 7.98
C ARG A 21 -20.07 11.62 9.20
N GLU A 22 -21.25 12.24 9.14
CA GLU A 22 -21.83 12.94 10.29
C GLU A 22 -22.08 12.00 11.48
N SER A 23 -22.58 10.79 11.21
CA SER A 23 -22.80 9.78 12.24
C SER A 23 -21.49 9.37 12.92
N TRP A 24 -20.42 9.20 12.13
CA TRP A 24 -19.09 8.87 12.61
C TRP A 24 -18.49 10.02 13.42
N GLU A 25 -18.60 11.27 12.96
CA GLU A 25 -18.13 12.46 13.69
C GLU A 25 -18.86 12.63 15.03
N LYS A 26 -20.17 12.35 15.08
CA LYS A 26 -20.95 12.35 16.33
C LYS A 26 -20.48 11.25 17.29
N ALA A 27 -20.25 10.04 16.80
CA ALA A 27 -19.78 8.93 17.61
C ALA A 27 -18.35 9.18 18.13
N THR A 28 -17.46 9.68 17.29
CA THR A 28 -16.05 9.92 17.64
C THR A 28 -15.85 11.10 18.59
N LYS A 29 -16.76 12.08 18.62
CA LYS A 29 -16.80 13.13 19.66
C LYS A 29 -16.96 12.57 21.08
N GLN A 30 -17.51 11.36 21.24
CA GLN A 30 -17.65 10.70 22.54
C GLN A 30 -16.36 9.99 23.00
N GLY A 31 -15.28 10.09 22.20
CA GLY A 31 -14.01 9.43 22.43
C GLY A 31 -13.90 8.11 21.67
N ILE A 32 -12.70 7.78 21.20
CA ILE A 32 -12.38 6.50 20.56
C ILE A 32 -11.46 5.74 21.49
N PHE A 33 -11.79 4.47 21.76
CA PHE A 33 -11.01 3.63 22.65
C PHE A 33 -10.61 2.34 21.93
N LYS A 34 -9.37 1.90 22.16
CA LYS A 34 -8.90 0.56 21.78
C LYS A 34 -8.65 -0.25 23.04
N ILE A 35 -9.07 -1.51 23.00
CA ILE A 35 -8.77 -2.49 24.04
C ILE A 35 -7.45 -3.16 23.66
N ASP A 36 -6.45 -3.09 24.54
CA ASP A 36 -5.18 -3.79 24.35
C ASP A 36 -5.34 -5.31 24.60
N LYS A 37 -4.33 -6.10 24.25
CA LYS A 37 -4.28 -7.56 24.48
C LYS A 37 -4.49 -7.97 25.94
N PHE A 38 -4.30 -7.03 26.88
CA PHE A 38 -4.49 -7.20 28.32
C PHE A 38 -5.84 -6.64 28.83
N GLY A 39 -6.77 -6.26 27.95
CA GLY A 39 -8.09 -5.77 28.33
C GLY A 39 -8.14 -4.31 28.81
N LYS A 40 -7.03 -3.56 28.76
CA LYS A 40 -6.99 -2.15 29.15
C LYS A 40 -7.51 -1.24 28.04
N LEU A 41 -8.38 -0.31 28.40
CA LEU A 41 -8.86 0.77 27.53
C LEU A 41 -7.75 1.79 27.33
N LYS A 42 -7.42 2.06 26.07
CA LYS A 42 -6.48 3.11 25.65
C LYS A 42 -7.23 4.08 24.75
N GLU A 43 -7.32 5.33 25.16
CA GLU A 43 -7.89 6.41 24.35
C GLU A 43 -7.03 6.64 23.11
N ILE A 44 -7.68 6.83 21.96
CA ILE A 44 -7.04 7.09 20.67
C ILE A 44 -7.38 8.51 20.26
N ASN A 45 -6.37 9.35 20.14
CA ASN A 45 -6.49 10.62 19.44
C ASN A 45 -6.38 10.38 17.93
N THR A 46 -7.42 10.73 17.18
CA THR A 46 -7.41 10.67 15.71
C THR A 46 -6.39 11.62 15.08
N SER A 47 -6.02 12.69 15.78
CA SER A 47 -4.99 13.64 15.36
C SER A 47 -3.57 13.05 15.39
N ASP A 48 -3.33 12.03 16.23
CA ASP A 48 -2.03 11.35 16.37
C ASP A 48 -1.83 10.25 15.31
N ILE A 49 -2.83 10.04 14.46
CA ILE A 49 -2.77 9.11 13.35
C ILE A 49 -1.88 9.70 12.25
N LYS A 50 -0.56 9.49 12.40
CA LYS A 50 0.46 10.09 11.54
C LYS A 50 0.53 9.50 10.13
N ASN A 51 0.00 8.30 9.90
CA ASN A 51 0.23 7.57 8.66
C ASN A 51 -1.07 7.19 7.95
N LYS A 52 -1.65 8.21 7.28
CA LYS A 52 -2.88 8.05 6.49
C LYS A 52 -2.72 6.97 5.41
N ASP A 53 -1.56 6.90 4.77
CA ASP A 53 -1.27 5.92 3.72
C ASP A 53 -1.36 4.47 4.23
N ILE A 54 -0.91 4.18 5.45
CA ILE A 54 -1.03 2.82 6.04
C ILE A 54 -2.48 2.47 6.33
N ILE A 55 -3.27 3.39 6.90
CA ILE A 55 -4.67 3.11 7.25
C ILE A 55 -5.52 2.93 6.00
N GLU A 56 -5.29 3.78 5.01
CA GLU A 56 -5.90 3.68 3.70
C GLU A 56 -5.52 2.36 3.04
N TRP A 57 -4.26 1.94 3.15
CA TRP A 57 -3.83 0.63 2.67
C TRP A 57 -4.52 -0.53 3.39
N GLU A 58 -4.70 -0.51 4.71
CA GLU A 58 -5.44 -1.56 5.43
C GLU A 58 -6.91 -1.65 4.94
N TYR A 59 -7.53 -0.51 4.64
CA TYR A 59 -8.85 -0.48 4.02
C TYR A 59 -8.83 -1.08 2.61
N ILE A 60 -7.87 -0.68 1.77
CA ILE A 60 -7.70 -1.18 0.40
C ILE A 60 -7.44 -2.70 0.41
N ARG A 61 -6.55 -3.18 1.28
CA ARG A 61 -6.21 -4.60 1.44
C ARG A 61 -7.43 -5.44 1.78
N ASN A 62 -8.32 -4.93 2.64
CA ASN A 62 -9.52 -5.66 3.07
C ASN A 62 -10.66 -5.61 2.05
N ASN A 63 -10.68 -4.63 1.15
CA ASN A 63 -11.79 -4.40 0.21
C ASN A 63 -11.45 -4.72 -1.26
N LEU A 64 -10.19 -4.98 -1.60
CA LEU A 64 -9.76 -5.34 -2.96
C LEU A 64 -9.34 -6.80 -3.08
N ASP A 65 -9.50 -7.33 -4.31
CA ASP A 65 -8.90 -8.59 -4.78
C ASP A 65 -7.37 -8.46 -4.94
N VAL A 66 -6.63 -8.20 -3.86
CA VAL A 66 -5.16 -8.14 -3.88
C VAL A 66 -4.54 -9.52 -3.72
N VAL A 67 -3.49 -9.81 -4.48
CA VAL A 67 -2.74 -11.07 -4.36
C VAL A 67 -1.47 -10.84 -3.54
N ARG A 68 -1.27 -11.64 -2.49
CA ARG A 68 -0.05 -11.60 -1.67
C ARG A 68 1.14 -12.14 -2.47
N MET A 69 2.21 -11.36 -2.51
CA MET A 69 3.48 -11.65 -3.18
C MET A 69 4.61 -11.71 -2.17
N PRO A 70 5.75 -12.39 -2.39
CA PRO A 70 6.84 -12.47 -1.42
C PRO A 70 7.29 -11.11 -0.84
N PHE A 71 7.38 -10.09 -1.71
CA PHE A 71 7.85 -8.74 -1.39
C PHE A 71 6.76 -7.66 -1.40
N GLY A 72 5.49 -8.02 -1.45
CA GLY A 72 4.42 -7.03 -1.40
C GLY A 72 3.04 -7.61 -1.71
N TYR A 73 2.20 -6.77 -2.29
CA TYR A 73 0.89 -7.10 -2.79
C TYR A 73 0.76 -6.67 -4.24
N CYS A 74 0.16 -7.52 -5.06
CA CYS A 74 -0.19 -7.20 -6.44
C CYS A 74 -1.60 -6.60 -6.47
N MET A 75 -1.71 -5.36 -6.96
CA MET A 75 -2.99 -4.66 -7.15
C MET A 75 -3.61 -4.87 -8.53
N LYS A 76 -3.04 -5.77 -9.34
CA LYS A 76 -3.57 -6.00 -10.69
C LYS A 76 -4.98 -6.59 -10.61
N PRO A 77 -5.97 -6.07 -11.35
CA PRO A 77 -7.32 -6.62 -11.35
C PRO A 77 -7.35 -8.09 -11.77
N LYS A 78 -8.17 -8.91 -11.12
CA LYS A 78 -8.37 -10.34 -11.43
C LYS A 78 -8.72 -10.62 -12.90
N LYS A 79 -9.36 -9.66 -13.58
CA LYS A 79 -9.75 -9.78 -15.01
C LYS A 79 -8.57 -9.68 -15.98
N LEU A 80 -7.41 -9.23 -15.53
CA LEU A 80 -6.23 -9.02 -16.38
C LEU A 80 -5.13 -10.01 -15.99
N GLU A 81 -4.83 -10.94 -16.89
CA GLU A 81 -3.76 -11.92 -16.67
C GLU A 81 -2.37 -11.26 -16.63
N CYS A 82 -1.46 -11.84 -15.84
CA CYS A 82 -0.09 -11.35 -15.71
C CYS A 82 0.90 -12.50 -15.55
N HIS A 83 1.73 -12.70 -16.57
CA HIS A 83 2.73 -13.76 -16.56
C HIS A 83 3.85 -13.54 -15.52
N THR A 84 4.04 -12.30 -15.07
CA THR A 84 5.03 -11.95 -14.03
C THR A 84 4.43 -11.88 -12.63
N GLN A 85 3.16 -12.22 -12.46
CA GLN A 85 2.52 -12.18 -11.14
C GLN A 85 3.10 -13.21 -10.17
N LEU A 86 3.77 -14.27 -10.63
CA LEU A 86 4.45 -15.22 -9.74
C LEU A 86 5.86 -14.76 -9.33
N GLN A 87 6.49 -13.91 -10.15
CA GLN A 87 7.83 -13.35 -9.95
C GLN A 87 7.82 -11.86 -10.31
N PRO A 88 7.30 -11.00 -9.41
CA PRO A 88 7.09 -9.60 -9.73
C PRO A 88 8.45 -8.93 -9.89
N CYS A 89 8.63 -8.20 -10.98
CA CYS A 89 9.76 -7.29 -11.05
C CYS A 89 9.58 -6.20 -10.00
N LEU A 90 10.65 -5.84 -9.29
CA LEU A 90 10.67 -4.73 -8.31
C LEU A 90 10.27 -3.38 -8.91
N THR A 91 10.16 -3.31 -10.23
CA THR A 91 9.75 -2.14 -11.02
C THR A 91 8.29 -2.21 -11.49
N CYS A 92 7.54 -3.26 -11.11
CA CYS A 92 6.16 -3.42 -11.53
C CYS A 92 5.31 -2.28 -10.99
N ARG A 93 4.52 -1.65 -11.88
CA ARG A 93 3.62 -0.55 -11.50
C ARG A 93 2.56 -0.98 -10.47
N ASN A 94 2.15 -2.25 -10.46
CA ASN A 94 1.09 -2.77 -9.59
C ASN A 94 1.60 -3.37 -8.27
N LEU A 95 2.92 -3.39 -8.04
CA LEU A 95 3.50 -3.93 -6.82
C LEU A 95 3.47 -2.85 -5.73
N CYS A 96 2.76 -3.12 -4.65
CA CYS A 96 2.69 -2.28 -3.47
C CYS A 96 3.31 -3.00 -2.27
N THR A 97 4.29 -2.37 -1.62
CA THR A 97 5.02 -2.95 -0.49
C THR A 97 4.81 -2.12 0.76
N THR A 98 4.52 -2.80 1.87
CA THR A 98 4.29 -2.18 3.18
C THR A 98 5.43 -2.43 4.16
N PRO A 99 5.54 -1.67 5.26
CA PRO A 99 6.54 -1.90 6.30
C PRO A 99 6.53 -3.33 6.88
N ASP A 100 5.42 -4.06 6.77
CA ASP A 100 5.32 -5.47 7.17
C ASP A 100 6.34 -6.38 6.45
N PHE A 101 6.89 -5.93 5.31
CA PHE A 101 7.83 -6.67 4.48
C PHE A 101 9.30 -6.39 4.77
N ILE A 102 9.60 -5.49 5.71
CA ILE A 102 10.98 -5.14 6.08
C ILE A 102 11.86 -6.39 6.31
N PRO A 103 11.42 -7.41 7.09
CA PRO A 103 12.24 -8.60 7.34
C PRO A 103 12.62 -9.35 6.06
N GLN A 104 11.69 -9.47 5.10
CA GLN A 104 11.92 -10.15 3.83
C GLN A 104 12.96 -9.39 2.99
N TYR A 105 12.89 -8.06 2.97
CA TYR A 105 13.88 -7.24 2.26
C TYR A 105 15.27 -7.31 2.91
N GLU A 106 15.35 -7.35 4.25
CA GLU A 106 16.63 -7.45 4.95
C GLU A 106 17.35 -8.77 4.66
N ILE A 107 16.62 -9.89 4.68
CA ILE A 107 17.16 -11.22 4.32
C ILE A 107 17.68 -11.22 2.87
N GLU A 108 16.85 -10.76 1.94
CA GLU A 108 17.17 -10.79 0.51
C GLU A 108 18.38 -9.89 0.17
N ILE A 109 18.55 -8.76 0.86
CA ILE A 109 19.72 -7.89 0.74
C ILE A 109 21.00 -8.60 1.18
N GLU A 110 20.96 -9.35 2.28
CA GLU A 110 22.10 -10.10 2.78
C GLU A 110 22.51 -11.24 1.83
N GLU A 111 21.52 -11.98 1.32
CA GLU A 111 21.74 -13.03 0.33
C GLU A 111 22.32 -12.46 -0.98
N THR A 112 21.80 -11.32 -1.46
CA THR A 112 22.27 -10.65 -2.68
C THR A 112 23.72 -10.18 -2.53
N LYS A 113 24.09 -9.61 -1.37
CA LYS A 113 25.50 -9.25 -1.08
C LYS A 113 26.42 -10.47 -1.12
N SER A 114 25.97 -11.58 -0.53
CA SER A 114 26.73 -12.84 -0.54
C SER A 114 26.89 -13.43 -1.95
N LEU A 115 25.89 -13.25 -2.83
CA LEU A 115 25.98 -13.62 -4.24
C LEU A 115 26.99 -12.76 -5.00
N ILE A 116 27.01 -11.45 -4.76
CA ILE A 116 27.95 -10.50 -5.38
C ILE A 116 29.39 -10.87 -5.03
N GLU A 117 29.69 -11.13 -3.76
CA GLU A 117 31.05 -11.49 -3.33
C GLU A 117 31.53 -12.82 -3.96
N ARG A 118 30.64 -13.83 -4.03
CA ARG A 118 30.94 -15.07 -4.76
C ARG A 118 31.17 -14.83 -6.24
N GLY A 119 30.38 -13.97 -6.87
CA GLY A 119 30.54 -13.60 -8.28
C GLY A 119 31.88 -12.93 -8.56
N LYS A 120 32.29 -11.98 -7.69
CA LYS A 120 33.60 -11.32 -7.76
C LYS A 120 34.75 -12.31 -7.67
N SER A 121 34.70 -13.26 -6.72
CA SER A 121 35.75 -14.27 -6.56
C SER A 121 35.93 -15.19 -7.77
N LYS A 122 34.87 -15.37 -8.57
CA LYS A 122 34.85 -16.22 -9.76
C LYS A 122 35.10 -15.46 -11.07
N GLY A 123 35.17 -14.13 -11.02
CA GLY A 123 35.31 -13.29 -12.22
C GLY A 123 34.04 -13.18 -13.07
N GLU A 124 32.86 -13.50 -12.53
CA GLU A 124 31.57 -13.51 -13.23
C GLU A 124 30.94 -12.11 -13.29
N THR A 125 31.51 -11.21 -14.09
CA THR A 125 31.18 -9.78 -14.13
C THR A 125 29.70 -9.49 -14.43
N VAL A 126 29.11 -10.18 -15.41
CA VAL A 126 27.70 -9.98 -15.79
C VAL A 126 26.74 -10.27 -14.63
N TRP A 127 27.03 -11.30 -13.83
CA TRP A 127 26.20 -11.64 -12.68
C TRP A 127 26.39 -10.68 -11.53
N VAL A 128 27.61 -10.17 -11.34
CA VAL A 128 27.89 -9.13 -10.35
C VAL A 128 27.09 -7.87 -10.68
N ASP A 129 27.11 -7.39 -11.92
CA ASP A 129 26.41 -6.17 -12.34
C ASP A 129 24.89 -6.28 -12.18
N LYS A 130 24.32 -7.42 -12.55
CA LYS A 130 22.87 -7.68 -12.39
C LYS A 130 22.45 -7.71 -10.92
N ASN A 131 23.22 -8.39 -10.07
CA ASN A 131 22.91 -8.45 -8.64
C ASN A 131 23.12 -7.10 -7.95
N GLN A 132 24.09 -6.30 -8.41
CA GLN A 132 24.28 -4.93 -7.92
C GLN A 132 23.05 -4.05 -8.20
N THR A 133 22.51 -4.12 -9.42
CA THR A 133 21.28 -3.39 -9.79
C THR A 133 20.07 -3.83 -8.94
N ILE A 134 19.97 -5.12 -8.62
CA ILE A 134 18.90 -5.65 -7.77
C ILE A 134 19.07 -5.18 -6.32
N LEU A 135 20.30 -5.22 -5.80
CA LEU A 135 20.65 -4.77 -4.46
C LEU A 135 20.27 -3.30 -4.26
N GLU A 136 20.60 -2.44 -5.21
CA GLU A 136 20.24 -1.01 -5.18
C GLU A 136 18.74 -0.81 -5.02
N LYS A 137 17.92 -1.53 -5.80
CA LYS A 137 16.45 -1.46 -5.71
C LYS A 137 15.93 -1.95 -4.36
N TYR A 138 16.45 -3.05 -3.83
CA TYR A 138 16.05 -3.52 -2.51
C TYR A 138 16.38 -2.49 -1.42
N THR A 139 17.55 -1.86 -1.49
CA THR A 139 17.96 -0.84 -0.52
C THR A 139 17.13 0.44 -0.61
N GLU A 140 16.80 0.89 -1.83
CA GLU A 140 15.92 2.03 -2.06
C GLU A 140 14.53 1.78 -1.45
N ILE A 141 13.91 0.64 -1.78
CA ILE A 141 12.60 0.29 -1.24
C ILE A 141 12.66 0.18 0.28
N LEU A 142 13.66 -0.51 0.83
CA LEU A 142 13.80 -0.68 2.28
C LEU A 142 13.91 0.66 3.02
N SER A 143 14.60 1.65 2.44
CA SER A 143 14.70 3.00 3.04
C SER A 143 13.32 3.64 3.20
N VAL A 144 12.46 3.56 2.18
CA VAL A 144 11.08 4.07 2.21
C VAL A 144 10.26 3.33 3.26
N LEU A 145 10.40 2.01 3.35
CA LEU A 145 9.68 1.20 4.33
C LEU A 145 10.10 1.51 5.77
N LYS A 146 11.39 1.79 6.02
CA LYS A 146 11.92 2.15 7.35
C LYS A 146 11.44 3.52 7.82
N GLU A 147 11.11 4.43 6.90
CA GLU A 147 10.38 5.68 7.22
C GLU A 147 8.92 5.42 7.62
N GLY A 148 8.46 4.17 7.58
CA GLY A 148 7.08 3.78 7.80
C GLY A 148 6.18 4.06 6.59
N LYS A 149 6.72 4.42 5.43
CA LYS A 149 5.91 4.70 4.24
C LYS A 149 5.69 3.44 3.41
N ILE A 150 4.65 3.47 2.59
CA ILE A 150 4.36 2.43 1.61
C ILE A 150 5.13 2.75 0.33
N HIS A 151 5.78 1.75 -0.25
CA HIS A 151 6.39 1.86 -1.57
C HIS A 151 5.42 1.34 -2.64
N HIS A 152 5.07 2.20 -3.60
CA HIS A 152 4.26 1.83 -4.76
C HIS A 152 4.67 2.70 -5.94
N THR A 153 5.16 2.08 -7.01
CA THR A 153 5.66 2.79 -8.19
C THR A 153 4.62 3.69 -8.86
N ALA A 154 3.33 3.30 -8.83
CA ALA A 154 2.25 4.13 -9.37
C ALA A 154 1.81 5.28 -8.44
N GLY A 155 2.35 5.34 -7.22
CA GLY A 155 1.92 6.26 -6.18
C GLY A 155 0.45 6.07 -5.75
N LYS A 156 -0.11 7.07 -5.07
CA LYS A 156 -1.50 7.05 -4.59
C LYS A 156 -2.51 6.99 -5.74
N LYS A 157 -2.27 7.74 -6.82
CA LYS A 157 -3.09 7.76 -8.05
C LYS A 157 -3.28 6.40 -8.71
N GLY A 158 -2.33 5.48 -8.53
CA GLY A 158 -2.47 4.13 -9.07
C GLY A 158 -3.26 3.16 -8.18
N ARG A 159 -3.50 3.52 -6.90
CA ARG A 159 -4.27 2.70 -5.96
C ARG A 159 -5.73 3.08 -5.94
N GLU A 160 -6.02 4.34 -6.23
CA GLU A 160 -7.31 4.96 -5.95
C GLU A 160 -7.73 5.91 -7.05
N TYR A 161 -9.04 6.07 -7.18
CA TYR A 161 -9.64 7.16 -7.92
C TYR A 161 -9.51 8.44 -7.09
N ILE A 162 -8.67 9.37 -7.55
CA ILE A 162 -8.57 10.70 -6.94
C ILE A 162 -9.62 11.57 -7.62
N VAL A 163 -10.64 11.98 -6.88
CA VAL A 163 -11.56 13.03 -7.33
C VAL A 163 -10.74 14.32 -7.36
N GLU A 164 -10.55 14.89 -8.55
CA GLU A 164 -10.10 16.27 -8.64
C GLU A 164 -11.27 17.11 -8.11
N ASP A 165 -11.10 17.70 -6.92
CA ASP A 165 -12.02 18.71 -6.44
C ASP A 165 -11.98 19.84 -7.46
N ASP A 166 -12.98 19.91 -8.34
CA ASP A 166 -13.24 21.07 -9.19
C ASP A 166 -13.55 22.27 -8.27
N SER A 167 -12.51 22.87 -7.71
CA SER A 167 -12.52 24.18 -7.08
C SER A 167 -12.62 25.27 -8.16
N ASN A 168 -13.48 25.06 -9.15
CA ASN A 168 -13.82 26.00 -10.19
C ASN A 168 -15.35 26.00 -10.42
N GLY A 169 -16.10 25.95 -9.31
CA GLY A 169 -17.47 26.44 -9.27
C GLY A 169 -17.47 27.96 -9.26
N LYS A 170 -17.47 28.56 -10.46
CA LYS A 170 -18.18 29.82 -10.70
C LYS A 170 -19.56 29.51 -11.23
#